data_AF-A0A8K0UBB1-F1
#
_entry.id   AF-A0A8K0UBB1-F1
#
_cell.length_a   1.000
_cell.length_b   1.000
_cell.length_c   1.000
_cell.angle_alpha   90.00
_cell.angle_beta   90.00
_cell.angle_gamma   90.00
#
_symmetry.space_group_name_H-M   'P 1'
#
loop_
_entity.id
_entity.type
_entity.pdbx_description
1 polymer ?
#
loop_
_entity_poly.entity_id
_entity_poly.type
_entity_poly.pdbx_seq_one_letter_code
_entity_poly.pdbx_strand_id
1 'polypeptide(L)' 'LLEVNPIFNSTKRKPQQSVHYQLAYFLLRYGSHGADPLQAVHKLGIGFGTVFVYCKHIVHALRELDLHVVTWGNDE' A
#
# COMPACT_ATOMS: atom_id res chain seq x y z
N LEU A 1 12.51 1.51 -1.59
CA LEU A 1 12.31 0.25 -0.82
C LEU A 1 11.03 -0.45 -1.24
N LEU A 2 9.85 0.15 -1.08
CA LEU A 2 8.57 -0.48 -1.48
C LEU A 2 8.45 -0.73 -3.00
N GLU A 3 8.99 0.15 -3.84
CA GLU A 3 8.95 0.03 -5.31
C GLU A 3 9.60 -1.24 -5.87
N VAL A 4 10.54 -1.82 -5.12
CA VAL A 4 11.23 -3.05 -5.53
C VAL A 4 10.32 -4.27 -5.39
N ASN A 5 9.23 -4.15 -4.61
CA ASN A 5 8.35 -5.26 -4.33
C ASN A 5 7.57 -5.68 -5.60
N PRO A 6 7.59 -6.98 -5.97
CA PRO A 6 6.93 -7.47 -7.17
C PRO A 6 5.41 -7.30 -7.15
N ILE A 7 4.78 -7.08 -5.98
CA ILE A 7 3.33 -6.84 -5.87
C ILE A 7 2.86 -5.56 -6.59
N PHE A 8 3.78 -4.63 -6.86
CA PHE A 8 3.49 -3.41 -7.62
C PHE A 8 3.78 -3.55 -9.12
N ASN A 9 4.40 -4.66 -9.54
CA ASN A 9 4.68 -4.97 -10.93
C ASN A 9 3.54 -5.80 -11.52
N SER A 10 2.55 -5.12 -12.10
CA SER A 10 1.47 -5.78 -12.84
C SER A 10 1.94 -6.15 -14.26
N THR A 11 1.92 -7.45 -14.58
CA THR A 11 2.11 -7.98 -15.95
C THR A 11 0.80 -7.97 -16.77
N LYS A 12 -0.30 -7.48 -16.18
CA LYS A 12 -1.61 -7.47 -16.84
C LYS A 12 -1.71 -6.33 -17.86
N ARG A 13 -2.63 -6.49 -18.83
CA ARG A 13 -2.95 -5.50 -19.88
C ARG A 13 -3.24 -4.09 -19.36
N LYS A 14 -3.73 -3.95 -18.12
CA LYS A 14 -3.97 -2.65 -17.49
C LYS A 14 -2.83 -2.33 -16.52
N PRO A 15 -2.11 -1.21 -16.70
CA PRO A 15 -1.06 -0.82 -15.79
C PRO A 15 -1.66 -0.55 -14.41
N GLN A 16 -0.98 -1.05 -13.37
CA GLN A 16 -1.31 -0.74 -12.00
C GLN A 16 -0.83 0.68 -11.68
N GLN A 17 -1.54 1.37 -10.81
CA GLN A 17 -1.18 2.72 -10.40
C GLN A 17 0.14 2.71 -9.61
N SER A 18 0.93 3.78 -9.67
CA SER A 18 2.26 3.81 -9.04
C SER A 18 2.21 3.54 -7.53
N VAL A 19 3.32 3.04 -6.97
CA VAL A 19 3.40 2.73 -5.53
C VAL A 19 3.11 3.96 -4.67
N HIS A 20 3.53 5.14 -5.13
CA HIS A 20 3.37 6.41 -4.42
C HIS A 20 1.90 6.74 -4.19
N TYR A 21 1.07 6.56 -5.21
CA TYR A 21 -0.36 6.74 -5.08
C TYR A 21 -0.96 5.67 -4.17
N GLN A 22 -0.63 4.39 -4.37
CA GLN A 22 -1.07 3.29 -3.51
C GLN A 22 -0.78 3.55 -2.03
N LEU A 23 0.41 4.05 -1.73
CA LEU A 23 0.85 4.45 -0.40
C LEU A 23 0.06 5.65 0.13
N ALA A 24 -0.19 6.66 -0.69
CA ALA A 24 -1.01 7.81 -0.31
C ALA A 24 -2.43 7.39 0.12
N TYR A 25 -3.07 6.46 -0.59
CA TYR A 25 -4.38 5.92 -0.18
C TYR A 25 -4.30 5.19 1.16
N PHE A 26 -3.27 4.35 1.33
CA PHE A 26 -3.05 3.63 2.57
C PHE A 26 -2.85 4.59 3.75
N LEU A 27 -1.99 5.59 3.60
CA LEU A 27 -1.71 6.58 4.66
C LEU A 27 -2.93 7.43 4.99
N LEU A 28 -3.71 7.84 4.00
CA LEU A 28 -4.96 8.58 4.21
C LEU A 28 -5.95 7.77 5.07
N ARG A 29 -6.09 6.48 4.76
CA ARG A 29 -6.94 5.54 5.51
C ARG A 29 -6.40 5.27 6.91
N TYR A 30 -5.10 5.04 7.02
CA TYR A 30 -4.42 4.73 8.27
C TYR A 30 -4.48 5.92 9.25
N GLY A 31 -4.09 7.11 8.80
CA GLY A 31 -4.09 8.33 9.62
C GLY A 31 -5.49 8.77 10.05
N SER A 32 -6.52 8.36 9.32
CA SER A 32 -7.91 8.61 9.68
C SER A 32 -8.53 7.49 10.54
N HIS A 33 -7.71 6.66 11.20
CA HIS A 33 -8.14 5.54 12.04
C HIS A 33 -9.10 4.56 11.34
N GLY A 34 -8.86 4.32 10.04
CA GLY A 34 -9.71 3.44 9.24
C GLY A 34 -10.97 4.11 8.69
N ALA A 35 -11.01 5.44 8.61
CA ALA A 35 -12.13 6.20 8.07
C ALA A 35 -12.72 5.60 6.78
N ASP A 36 -14.03 5.83 6.65
CA ASP A 36 -14.87 5.31 5.58
C ASP A 36 -14.15 5.38 4.22
N PRO A 37 -13.95 4.24 3.54
CA PRO A 37 -13.30 4.22 2.23
C PRO A 37 -13.98 5.15 1.22
N LEU A 38 -15.26 5.52 1.39
CA LEU A 38 -15.90 6.56 0.57
C LEU A 38 -15.19 7.91 0.64
N GLN A 39 -14.61 8.30 1.78
CA GLN A 39 -13.86 9.56 1.85
C GLN A 39 -12.58 9.50 1.01
N ALA A 40 -11.90 8.36 0.99
CA ALA A 40 -10.71 8.17 0.16
C ALA A 40 -11.08 8.14 -1.33
N VAL A 41 -12.20 7.50 -1.68
CA VAL A 41 -12.78 7.50 -3.03
C VAL A 41 -13.09 8.92 -3.50
N HIS A 42 -13.80 9.72 -2.69
CA HIS A 42 -14.17 11.09 -3.06
C HIS A 42 -12.96 12.01 -3.19
N LYS A 43 -11.96 11.89 -2.30
CA LYS A 43 -10.79 12.76 -2.33
C LYS A 43 -9.85 12.49 -3.51
N LEU A 44 -9.85 11.27 -4.03
CA LEU A 44 -8.79 10.81 -4.94
C LEU A 44 -9.32 10.17 -6.24
N GLY A 45 -10.65 10.08 -6.42
CA GLY A 45 -11.28 9.69 -7.68
C GLY A 45 -11.09 8.22 -8.08
N ILE A 46 -10.94 7.31 -7.12
CA ILE A 46 -10.75 5.87 -7.40
C ILE A 46 -11.97 5.03 -7.04
N GLY A 47 -12.07 3.82 -7.61
CA GLY A 47 -13.12 2.87 -7.25
C GLY A 47 -13.02 2.42 -5.79
N PHE A 48 -14.17 2.26 -5.12
CA PHE A 48 -14.23 1.81 -3.73
C PHE A 48 -13.45 0.52 -3.46
N GLY A 49 -13.65 -0.51 -4.30
CA GLY A 49 -12.90 -1.77 -4.19
C GLY A 49 -11.40 -1.61 -4.39
N THR A 50 -10.97 -0.61 -5.17
CA THR A 50 -9.56 -0.32 -5.45
C THR A 50 -8.84 0.18 -4.19
N VAL A 51 -9.51 0.92 -3.31
CA VAL A 51 -8.94 1.37 -2.03
C VAL A 51 -8.44 0.17 -1.21
N PHE A 52 -9.25 -0.89 -1.11
CA PHE A 52 -8.89 -2.10 -0.36
C PHE A 52 -7.74 -2.86 -0.99
N VAL A 53 -7.71 -2.96 -2.32
CA VAL A 53 -6.61 -3.60 -3.05
C VAL A 53 -5.30 -2.86 -2.79
N TYR A 54 -5.29 -1.53 -2.87
CA TYR A 54 -4.09 -0.73 -2.62
C TYR A 54 -3.62 -0.82 -1.17
N CYS A 55 -4.55 -0.75 -0.21
CA CYS A 55 -4.21 -0.96 1.20
C CYS A 55 -3.59 -2.34 1.42
N LYS A 56 -4.15 -3.40 0.81
CA LYS A 56 -3.63 -4.76 0.94
C LYS A 56 -2.23 -4.89 0.35
N HIS A 57 -1.97 -4.29 -0.81
CA HIS A 57 -0.64 -4.33 -1.43
C HIS A 57 0.42 -3.63 -0.56
N ILE A 58 0.08 -2.46 0.00
CA ILE A 58 1.00 -1.73 0.87
C ILE A 58 1.28 -2.50 2.16
N VAL A 59 0.25 -3.07 2.80
CA VAL A 59 0.43 -3.92 3.99
C VAL A 59 1.31 -5.13 3.69
N HIS A 60 1.11 -5.79 2.54
CA HIS A 60 1.94 -6.91 2.13
C HIS A 60 3.40 -6.51 1.93
N ALA A 61 3.64 -5.41 1.20
CA ALA A 61 4.98 -4.93 0.93
C ALA A 61 5.70 -4.44 2.20
N LEU A 62 4.97 -3.82 3.14
CA LEU A 62 5.50 -3.44 4.44
C LEU A 62 5.87 -4.68 5.28
N ARG A 63 5.03 -5.72 5.29
CA ARG A 63 5.31 -6.97 6.00
C ARG A 63 6.53 -7.69 5.44
N GLU A 64 6.69 -7.73 4.12
CA GLU A 64 7.88 -8.30 3.51
C GLU A 64 9.12 -7.45 3.81
N LEU A 65 8.99 -6.12 3.80
CA LEU A 65 10.09 -5.24 4.16
C LEU A 65 10.51 -5.41 5.63
N ASP A 66 9.54 -5.53 6.55
CA ASP A 66 9.74 -5.74 7.99
C ASP A 66 10.66 -6.93 8.25
N LEU A 67 10.44 -8.05 7.56
CA LEU A 67 11.29 -9.26 7.64
C LEU A 67 12.76 -9.02 7.27
N HIS A 68 13.06 -7.94 6.53
CA HIS A 68 14.41 -7.61 6.06
C HIS A 68 15.05 -6.46 6.83
N VAL A 69 14.24 -5.59 7.47
CA VAL A 69 14.74 -4.37 8.14
C VAL A 69 14.59 -4.40 9.65
N VAL A 70 13.68 -5.21 10.18
CA VAL A 70 13.53 -5.41 11.63
C VAL A 70 14.34 -6.64 12.02
N THR A 71 15.63 -6.43 12.18
CA THR A 71 16.44 -7.30 13.02
C THR A 71 16.18 -6.87 14.47
N TRP A 72 15.64 -7.77 15.27
CA TRP A 72 15.62 -7.57 16.72
C TRP A 72 17.08 -7.58 17.15
N GLY A 73 17.58 -6.45 17.69
CA GLY A 73 19.01 -6.27 17.96
C GLY A 73 19.58 -7.42 18.78
N ASN A 74 20.37 -8.26 18.12
CA ASN A 74 21.27 -9.32 18.59
C ASN A 74 21.94 -9.86 17.30
N ASP A 75 23.25 -9.83 17.08
CA ASP A 75 24.36 -10.00 18.01
C ASP A 75 25.52 -9.02 17.73
N GLU A 76 25.77 -8.08 18.66
CA GLU A 76 27.14 -7.69 19.07
C GLU A 76 27.24 -7.89 20.59
#